data_AF-A0A960MXD6-F1
#
_entry.id   AF-A0A960MXD6-F1
#
_cell.length_a   1.000
_cell.length_b   1.000
_cell.length_c   1.000
_cell.angle_alpha   90.00
_cell.angle_beta   90.00
_cell.angle_gamma   90.00
#
_symmetry.space_group_name_H-M   'P 1'
#
loop_
_entity.id
_entity.type
_entity.pdbx_description
1 polymer ?
#
loop_
_entity_poly.entity_id
_entity_poly.type
_entity_poly.pdbx_seq_one_letter_code
_entity_poly.pdbx_strand_id
1 'polypeptide(L)'
;MRVWFLKETDSICTSCGRGCNVTIGSRLEEVYRLTPRDNNDVNSAWMCDHGRLNFHYLNSELRLTDPLVRGEEGHSQTSWQEAIQIAGDQLHRYGANEVAVIASARLTNEELFMARRLADALHTEFVDVVPRSGEADNYLVAADRNPNTTGAKLILGIEEPGKALADIRKGIEQGRIRALVVLQENLINDAGFTAEELGKLDFLLVTYPLANPTAEVADVVLPGAAFAEKRGSMINVTGRLQRLNKANDGPGQTRGVWEIVRDLIQSVGGGNGIYSVDEVFKQLAAEVKEFEGLTLASIGDQGLPILETGETIPLLERERERIAKGIVVG
;
A
#
# COMPACT_ATOMS: atom_id res chain seq x y z
N MET A 1 -21.96 -14.64 12.85
CA MET A 1 -22.61 -13.35 12.50
C MET A 1 -23.61 -13.59 11.35
N ARG A 2 -24.79 -12.95 11.34
CA ARG A 2 -25.76 -13.05 10.21
C ARG A 2 -25.67 -11.82 9.31
N VAL A 3 -25.99 -11.97 8.02
CA VAL A 3 -25.72 -10.96 6.97
C VAL A 3 -26.42 -9.62 7.20
N TRP A 4 -27.66 -9.60 7.70
CA TRP A 4 -28.43 -8.36 7.92
C TRP A 4 -27.94 -7.52 9.12
N PHE A 5 -26.92 -7.99 9.83
CA PHE A 5 -26.26 -7.20 10.87
C PHE A 5 -24.99 -6.51 10.39
N LEU A 6 -24.52 -6.82 9.18
CA LEU A 6 -23.28 -6.27 8.66
C LEU A 6 -23.52 -4.90 8.05
N LYS A 7 -22.63 -3.96 8.35
CA LYS A 7 -22.44 -2.75 7.55
C LYS A 7 -21.75 -3.17 6.26
N GLU A 8 -22.30 -2.76 5.14
CA GLU A 8 -21.73 -3.01 3.81
C GLU A 8 -21.01 -1.75 3.33
N THR A 9 -19.74 -1.92 2.93
CA THR A 9 -18.90 -0.84 2.40
C THR A 9 -18.35 -1.25 1.05
N ASP A 10 -18.71 -0.53 0.00
CA ASP A 10 -18.16 -0.77 -1.33
C ASP A 10 -16.70 -0.33 -1.41
N SER A 11 -15.85 -1.20 -1.94
CA SER A 11 -14.40 -0.99 -2.03
C SER A 11 -13.81 -1.86 -3.14
N ILE A 12 -12.50 -2.10 -3.09
CA ILE A 12 -11.76 -2.95 -4.02
C ILE A 12 -10.96 -4.03 -3.30
N CYS A 13 -10.75 -5.16 -3.97
CA CYS A 13 -9.87 -6.23 -3.52
C CYS A 13 -8.41 -5.85 -3.76
N THR A 14 -7.55 -6.03 -2.74
CA THR A 14 -6.14 -5.65 -2.77
C THR A 14 -5.18 -6.85 -2.89
N SER A 15 -5.69 -8.04 -3.23
CA SER A 15 -4.89 -9.27 -3.26
C SER A 15 -4.04 -9.47 -4.52
N CYS A 16 -4.35 -8.78 -5.62
CA CYS A 16 -3.55 -8.80 -6.85
C CYS A 16 -3.87 -7.57 -7.70
N GLY A 17 -3.13 -7.40 -8.79
CA GLY A 17 -3.24 -6.25 -9.69
C GLY A 17 -4.58 -6.12 -10.43
N ARG A 18 -5.51 -7.07 -10.30
CA ARG A 18 -6.81 -6.99 -10.99
C ARG A 18 -7.72 -5.88 -10.47
N GLY A 19 -7.71 -5.64 -9.16
CA GLY A 19 -8.57 -4.64 -8.52
C GLY A 19 -10.07 -4.96 -8.59
N CYS A 20 -10.49 -6.22 -8.37
CA CYS A 20 -11.92 -6.56 -8.41
C CYS A 20 -12.76 -5.68 -7.46
N ASN A 21 -13.91 -5.20 -7.94
CA ASN A 21 -14.86 -4.46 -7.10
C ASN A 21 -15.48 -5.43 -6.08
N VAL A 22 -15.52 -5.01 -4.82
CA VAL A 22 -16.05 -5.82 -3.71
C VAL A 22 -16.91 -4.98 -2.78
N THR A 23 -17.74 -5.67 -2.01
CA THR A 23 -18.42 -5.12 -0.84
C THR A 23 -17.84 -5.80 0.40
N ILE A 24 -17.35 -4.99 1.34
CA ILE A 24 -16.82 -5.41 2.63
C ILE A 24 -17.97 -5.45 3.63
N GLY A 25 -18.26 -6.63 4.18
CA GLY A 25 -19.25 -6.80 5.24
C GLY A 25 -18.57 -6.82 6.60
N SER A 26 -18.81 -5.79 7.42
CA SER A 26 -18.18 -5.63 8.73
C SER A 26 -19.17 -5.31 9.85
N ARG A 27 -18.76 -5.56 11.10
CA ARG A 27 -19.52 -5.18 12.30
C ARG A 27 -18.58 -5.09 13.50
N LEU A 28 -18.74 -4.06 14.33
CA LEU A 28 -17.91 -3.84 15.54
C LEU A 28 -16.42 -3.90 15.23
N GLU A 29 -16.00 -3.18 14.18
CA GLU A 29 -14.61 -3.14 13.68
C GLU A 29 -14.00 -4.48 13.23
N GLU A 30 -14.80 -5.54 13.14
CA GLU A 30 -14.38 -6.82 12.56
C GLU A 30 -14.92 -6.98 11.14
N VAL A 31 -14.07 -7.44 10.22
CA VAL A 31 -14.48 -7.83 8.87
C VAL A 31 -14.90 -9.30 8.88
N TYR A 32 -16.10 -9.58 8.36
CA TYR A 32 -16.68 -10.93 8.33
C TYR A 32 -16.70 -11.57 6.95
N ARG A 33 -16.79 -10.76 5.89
CA ARG A 33 -16.83 -11.26 4.51
C ARG A 33 -16.42 -10.23 3.48
N LEU A 34 -15.94 -10.73 2.35
CA LEU A 34 -15.83 -10.01 1.09
C LEU A 34 -16.75 -10.67 0.06
N THR A 35 -17.56 -9.88 -0.61
CA THR A 35 -18.41 -10.33 -1.73
C THR A 35 -18.09 -9.53 -2.99
N PRO A 36 -18.17 -10.13 -4.19
CA PRO A 36 -17.95 -9.39 -5.42
C PRO A 36 -19.06 -8.35 -5.61
N ARG A 37 -18.70 -7.24 -6.24
CA ARG A 37 -19.62 -6.21 -6.70
C ARG A 37 -19.45 -6.06 -8.21
N ASP A 38 -20.56 -5.80 -8.89
CA ASP A 38 -20.59 -5.79 -10.35
C ASP A 38 -19.75 -4.65 -10.93
N ASN A 39 -18.85 -5.00 -11.85
CA ASN A 39 -18.10 -4.08 -12.69
C ASN A 39 -17.73 -4.73 -14.02
N ASN A 40 -18.46 -4.38 -15.08
CA ASN A 40 -18.27 -4.95 -16.41
C ASN A 40 -16.95 -4.55 -17.09
N ASP A 41 -16.20 -3.62 -16.50
CA ASP A 41 -14.87 -3.24 -16.96
C ASP A 41 -13.74 -3.91 -16.17
N VAL A 42 -14.05 -4.68 -15.11
CA VAL A 42 -13.03 -5.31 -14.24
C VAL A 42 -13.33 -6.79 -13.96
N ASN A 43 -14.42 -7.07 -13.24
CA ASN A 43 -14.66 -8.40 -12.67
C ASN A 43 -16.04 -8.98 -13.00
N SER A 44 -16.85 -8.28 -13.81
CA SER A 44 -18.25 -8.66 -14.03
C SER A 44 -18.90 -8.84 -12.66
N ALA A 45 -19.59 -9.96 -12.40
CA ALA A 45 -20.16 -10.29 -11.08
C ALA A 45 -19.25 -11.19 -10.20
N TRP A 46 -17.98 -11.37 -10.56
CA TRP A 46 -17.12 -12.43 -10.03
C TRP A 46 -15.95 -11.92 -9.19
N MET A 47 -15.36 -12.81 -8.37
CA MET A 47 -14.07 -12.60 -7.71
C MET A 47 -13.40 -13.96 -7.48
N CYS A 48 -12.07 -14.00 -7.40
CA CYS A 48 -11.34 -15.22 -7.10
C CYS A 48 -11.43 -15.59 -5.62
N ASP A 49 -11.24 -16.88 -5.30
CA ASP A 49 -11.31 -17.38 -3.93
C ASP A 49 -10.21 -16.80 -3.04
N HIS A 50 -9.01 -16.62 -3.58
CA HIS A 50 -7.93 -15.96 -2.85
C HIS A 50 -8.34 -14.54 -2.42
N GLY A 51 -8.90 -13.74 -3.33
CA GLY A 51 -9.43 -12.41 -3.00
C GLY A 51 -10.56 -12.45 -1.97
N ARG A 52 -11.41 -13.48 -2.04
CA ARG A 52 -12.57 -13.65 -1.15
C ARG A 52 -12.18 -13.99 0.29
N LEU A 53 -11.08 -14.72 0.47
CA LEU A 53 -10.65 -15.26 1.76
C LEU A 53 -9.45 -14.50 2.37
N ASN A 54 -8.76 -13.66 1.60
CA ASN A 54 -7.56 -12.93 2.05
C ASN A 54 -7.87 -11.66 2.87
N PHE A 55 -8.75 -11.76 3.87
CA PHE A 55 -9.04 -10.67 4.82
C PHE A 55 -8.85 -11.07 6.29
N HIS A 56 -8.69 -12.36 6.59
CA HIS A 56 -8.66 -12.85 7.97
C HIS A 56 -7.53 -12.25 8.82
N TYR A 57 -6.43 -11.83 8.20
CA TYR A 57 -5.33 -11.18 8.89
C TYR A 57 -5.73 -9.85 9.56
N LEU A 58 -6.83 -9.21 9.12
CA LEU A 58 -7.37 -8.01 9.75
C LEU A 58 -7.77 -8.27 11.21
N ASN A 59 -8.21 -9.49 11.52
CA ASN A 59 -8.65 -9.88 12.87
C ASN A 59 -7.56 -10.70 13.60
N SER A 60 -6.31 -10.67 13.11
CA SER A 60 -5.21 -11.41 13.72
C SER A 60 -4.83 -10.84 15.09
N GLU A 61 -4.40 -11.69 16.01
CA GLU A 61 -3.79 -11.24 17.27
C GLU A 61 -2.41 -10.61 17.06
N LEU A 62 -1.79 -10.80 15.89
CA LEU A 62 -0.51 -10.21 15.52
C LEU A 62 -0.63 -8.75 15.03
N ARG A 63 -1.81 -8.15 15.08
CA ARG A 63 -2.01 -6.75 14.65
C ARG A 63 -1.20 -5.81 15.53
N LEU A 64 -0.42 -4.93 14.89
CA LEU A 64 0.30 -3.88 15.59
C LEU A 64 -0.69 -2.79 16.01
N THR A 65 -0.73 -2.46 17.30
CA THR A 65 -1.69 -1.50 17.89
C THR A 65 -1.04 -0.18 18.25
N ASP A 66 0.20 -0.19 18.71
CA ASP A 66 0.88 0.98 19.27
C ASP A 66 2.26 1.17 18.61
N PRO A 67 2.76 2.41 18.49
CA PRO A 67 4.14 2.66 18.11
C PRO A 67 5.10 1.95 19.07
N LEU A 68 6.13 1.33 18.52
CA LEU A 68 7.16 0.63 19.28
C LEU A 68 8.53 1.24 18.97
N VAL A 69 9.36 1.35 20.00
CA VAL A 69 10.77 1.74 19.87
C VAL A 69 11.63 0.65 20.49
N ARG A 70 12.73 0.30 19.83
CA ARG A 70 13.67 -0.70 20.29
C ARG A 70 14.71 -0.09 21.23
N GLY A 71 14.85 -0.67 22.41
CA GLY A 71 15.94 -0.40 23.36
C GLY A 71 16.80 -1.64 23.59
N GLU A 72 17.62 -1.61 24.66
CA GLU A 72 18.52 -2.71 25.02
C GLU A 72 17.78 -4.03 25.35
N GLU A 73 16.60 -3.92 25.97
CA GLU A 73 15.76 -5.06 26.38
C GLU A 73 14.74 -5.49 25.30
N GLY A 74 14.77 -4.88 24.11
CA GLY A 74 13.82 -5.12 23.01
C GLY A 74 12.84 -3.95 22.79
N HIS A 75 11.71 -4.23 22.13
CA HIS A 75 10.69 -3.22 21.83
C HIS A 75 9.84 -2.87 23.05
N SER A 76 9.64 -1.57 23.28
CA SER A 76 8.68 -1.04 24.24
C SER A 76 7.65 -0.16 23.54
N GLN A 77 6.42 -0.16 24.06
CA GLN A 77 5.36 0.71 23.55
C GLN A 77 5.66 2.18 23.90
N THR A 78 5.36 3.08 22.97
CA THR A 78 5.53 4.52 23.14
C THR A 78 4.36 5.31 22.52
N SER A 79 4.36 6.63 22.72
CA SER A 79 3.41 7.53 22.08
C SER A 79 3.81 7.82 20.62
N TRP A 80 2.83 8.18 19.80
CA TRP A 80 3.08 8.66 18.43
C TRP A 80 4.02 9.87 18.38
N GLN A 81 3.88 10.81 19.32
CA GLN A 81 4.71 12.00 19.35
C GLN A 81 6.18 11.64 19.57
N GLU A 82 6.46 10.76 20.53
CA GLU A 82 7.81 10.32 20.83
C GLU A 82 8.39 9.45 19.71
N ALA A 83 7.64 8.48 19.17
CA ALA A 83 8.11 7.65 18.06
C ALA A 83 8.45 8.45 16.80
N ILE A 84 7.61 9.43 16.43
CA ILE A 84 7.86 10.31 15.28
C ILE A 84 9.07 11.21 15.55
N GLN A 85 9.20 11.76 16.77
CA GLN A 85 10.36 12.58 17.13
C GLN A 85 11.66 11.79 17.03
N ILE A 86 11.71 10.59 17.59
CA ILE A 86 12.88 9.69 17.50
C ILE A 86 13.20 9.38 16.03
N ALA A 87 12.18 9.04 15.24
CA ALA A 87 12.36 8.75 13.82
C ALA A 87 12.92 9.94 13.04
N GLY A 88 12.34 11.13 13.21
CA GLY A 88 12.81 12.34 12.53
C GLY A 88 14.21 12.75 12.97
N ASP A 89 14.52 12.67 14.27
CA ASP A 89 15.85 12.98 14.81
C ASP A 89 16.94 12.05 14.29
N GLN A 90 16.59 10.79 14.01
CA GLN A 90 17.51 9.84 13.37
C GLN A 90 17.65 10.13 11.88
N LEU A 91 16.53 10.27 11.16
CA LEU A 91 16.55 10.51 9.72
C LEU A 91 17.27 11.81 9.33
N HIS A 92 17.19 12.85 10.16
CA HIS A 92 17.87 14.14 9.92
C HIS A 92 19.41 14.06 10.00
N ARG A 93 19.97 12.99 10.56
CA ARG A 93 21.44 12.83 10.72
C ARG A 93 22.15 12.35 9.46
N TYR A 94 21.41 11.78 8.51
CA TYR A 94 21.97 11.09 7.36
C TYR A 94 21.78 11.92 6.09
N GLY A 95 22.80 11.92 5.23
CA GLY A 95 22.72 12.59 3.93
C GLY A 95 21.86 11.83 2.91
N ALA A 96 21.57 12.51 1.80
CA ALA A 96 20.85 11.99 0.63
C ALA A 96 21.25 10.57 0.20
N ASN A 97 22.55 10.27 0.21
CA ASN A 97 23.11 9.00 -0.26
C ASN A 97 23.22 7.92 0.83
N GLU A 98 22.82 8.24 2.07
CA GLU A 98 22.88 7.38 3.24
C GLU A 98 21.50 6.85 3.67
N VAL A 99 20.42 7.36 3.08
CA VAL A 99 19.04 6.96 3.40
C VAL A 99 18.39 6.31 2.19
N ALA A 100 17.58 5.28 2.41
CA ALA A 100 16.72 4.69 1.38
C ALA A 100 15.27 4.58 1.87
N VAL A 101 14.33 4.55 0.92
CA VAL A 101 12.90 4.34 1.16
C VAL A 101 12.41 3.15 0.34
N ILE A 102 11.93 2.11 1.01
CA ILE A 102 11.25 0.99 0.34
C ILE A 102 9.76 1.08 0.66
N ALA A 103 8.95 1.38 -0.36
CA ALA A 103 7.50 1.46 -0.25
C ALA A 103 6.82 0.16 -0.72
N SER A 104 5.51 0.06 -0.49
CA SER A 104 4.72 -1.07 -0.99
C SER A 104 3.87 -0.68 -2.19
N ALA A 105 3.85 -1.50 -3.22
CA ALA A 105 2.83 -1.44 -4.27
C ALA A 105 1.42 -1.91 -3.79
N ARG A 106 1.24 -2.11 -2.47
CA ARG A 106 -0.05 -2.23 -1.78
C ARG A 106 -0.54 -0.94 -1.12
N LEU A 107 0.26 0.13 -1.17
CA LEU A 107 -0.13 1.46 -0.74
C LEU A 107 -1.13 2.07 -1.73
N THR A 108 -1.98 2.96 -1.23
CA THR A 108 -2.82 3.79 -2.09
C THR A 108 -1.96 4.80 -2.86
N ASN A 109 -2.50 5.38 -3.92
CA ASN A 109 -1.82 6.42 -4.70
C ASN A 109 -1.43 7.63 -3.85
N GLU A 110 -2.26 7.97 -2.86
CA GLU A 110 -2.00 9.06 -1.92
C GLU A 110 -0.84 8.71 -0.98
N GLU A 111 -0.78 7.48 -0.51
CA GLU A 111 0.32 6.99 0.32
C GLU A 111 1.63 6.89 -0.48
N LEU A 112 1.58 6.45 -1.73
CA LEU A 112 2.73 6.44 -2.65
C LEU A 112 3.21 7.87 -2.95
N PHE A 113 2.28 8.81 -3.14
CA PHE A 113 2.62 10.22 -3.33
C PHE A 113 3.33 10.78 -2.10
N MET A 114 2.84 10.47 -0.89
CA MET A 114 3.51 10.85 0.35
C MET A 114 4.88 10.18 0.49
N ALA A 115 5.04 8.92 0.07
CA ALA A 115 6.34 8.26 0.04
C ALA A 115 7.34 8.98 -0.88
N ARG A 116 6.91 9.44 -2.07
CA ARG A 116 7.72 10.29 -2.94
C ARG A 116 8.11 11.59 -2.23
N ARG A 117 7.16 12.27 -1.57
CA ARG A 117 7.44 13.49 -0.82
C ARG A 117 8.44 13.29 0.32
N LEU A 118 8.38 12.14 0.99
CA LEU A 118 9.36 11.79 2.02
C LEU A 118 10.74 11.60 1.41
N ALA A 119 10.84 10.89 0.29
CA ALA A 119 12.11 10.77 -0.43
C ALA A 119 12.66 12.13 -0.87
N ASP A 120 11.81 13.02 -1.38
CA ASP A 120 12.17 14.40 -1.74
C ASP A 120 12.70 15.17 -0.52
N ALA A 121 12.03 15.05 0.64
CA ALA A 121 12.42 15.72 1.89
C ALA A 121 13.73 15.16 2.48
N LEU A 122 14.00 13.87 2.27
CA LEU A 122 15.26 13.20 2.64
C LEU A 122 16.35 13.38 1.56
N HIS A 123 16.01 13.99 0.43
CA HIS A 123 16.84 14.15 -0.76
C HIS A 123 17.43 12.83 -1.28
N THR A 124 16.75 11.70 -1.07
CA THR A 124 17.22 10.38 -1.50
C THR A 124 16.65 9.97 -2.85
N GLU A 125 17.51 9.42 -3.71
CA GLU A 125 17.12 8.77 -4.97
C GLU A 125 16.93 7.25 -4.78
N PHE A 126 17.23 6.70 -3.61
CA PHE A 126 17.10 5.27 -3.31
C PHE A 126 15.67 4.93 -2.90
N VAL A 127 14.77 4.95 -3.89
CA VAL A 127 13.35 4.64 -3.72
C VAL A 127 12.96 3.44 -4.58
N ASP A 128 12.30 2.46 -3.99
CA ASP A 128 11.76 1.32 -4.74
C ASP A 128 10.54 0.70 -4.04
N VAL A 129 9.91 -0.28 -4.70
CA VAL A 129 8.87 -1.13 -4.13
C VAL A 129 9.20 -2.60 -4.31
N VAL A 130 8.63 -3.45 -3.45
CA VAL A 130 8.82 -4.91 -3.54
C VAL A 130 7.94 -5.50 -4.66
N PRO A 131 8.52 -6.04 -5.74
CA PRO A 131 7.76 -6.69 -6.80
C PRO A 131 7.20 -8.02 -6.29
N ARG A 132 5.97 -8.35 -6.69
CA ARG A 132 5.37 -9.66 -6.39
C ARG A 132 4.67 -10.20 -7.62
N SER A 133 5.12 -11.34 -8.09
CA SER A 133 4.56 -12.02 -9.26
C SER A 133 4.13 -13.45 -8.90
N GLY A 134 3.18 -13.99 -9.66
CA GLY A 134 2.73 -15.36 -9.55
C GLY A 134 1.96 -15.79 -10.79
N GLU A 135 1.43 -17.01 -10.79
CA GLU A 135 0.76 -17.59 -11.95
C GLU A 135 -0.66 -17.01 -12.16
N ALA A 136 -0.95 -16.45 -13.33
CA ALA A 136 -2.30 -15.98 -13.65
C ALA A 136 -3.25 -17.17 -13.90
N ASP A 137 -4.53 -17.04 -13.51
CA ASP A 137 -5.53 -18.12 -13.67
C ASP A 137 -6.25 -18.10 -15.03
N ASN A 138 -5.82 -17.23 -15.97
CA ASN A 138 -6.50 -16.96 -17.24
C ASN A 138 -7.98 -16.52 -17.07
N TYR A 139 -8.33 -15.97 -15.92
CA TYR A 139 -9.62 -15.35 -15.60
C TYR A 139 -9.42 -14.02 -14.85
N LEU A 140 -9.46 -14.04 -13.51
CA LEU A 140 -9.45 -12.87 -12.64
C LEU A 140 -8.15 -12.67 -11.88
N VAL A 141 -7.39 -13.73 -11.66
CA VAL A 141 -6.12 -13.65 -10.95
C VAL A 141 -5.06 -13.10 -11.89
N ALA A 142 -4.60 -11.87 -11.61
CA ALA A 142 -3.49 -11.25 -12.32
C ALA A 142 -2.15 -11.89 -11.91
N ALA A 143 -1.18 -11.90 -12.84
CA ALA A 143 0.17 -12.35 -12.55
C ALA A 143 0.85 -11.44 -11.52
N ASP A 144 0.63 -10.13 -11.63
CA ASP A 144 1.02 -9.16 -10.63
C ASP A 144 0.19 -9.32 -9.34
N ARG A 145 0.88 -9.56 -8.22
CA ARG A 145 0.29 -9.79 -6.89
C ARG A 145 0.27 -8.54 -6.02
N ASN A 146 0.72 -7.42 -6.56
CA ASN A 146 0.50 -6.12 -5.99
C ASN A 146 -0.74 -5.48 -6.63
N PRO A 147 -1.65 -4.88 -5.86
CA PRO A 147 -2.87 -4.27 -6.37
C PRO A 147 -2.64 -2.93 -7.06
N ASN A 148 -1.47 -2.31 -6.88
CA ASN A 148 -1.21 -0.94 -7.31
C ASN A 148 0.20 -0.73 -7.89
N THR A 149 0.77 -1.74 -8.55
CA THR A 149 2.07 -1.58 -9.24
C THR A 149 2.01 -0.48 -10.30
N THR A 150 0.91 -0.37 -11.05
CA THR A 150 0.71 0.69 -12.05
C THR A 150 0.81 2.08 -11.39
N GLY A 151 0.15 2.25 -10.24
CA GLY A 151 0.26 3.49 -9.44
C GLY A 151 1.66 3.73 -8.90
N ALA A 152 2.33 2.70 -8.39
CA ALA A 152 3.70 2.81 -7.89
C ALA A 152 4.68 3.27 -8.98
N LYS A 153 4.60 2.66 -10.17
CA LYS A 153 5.41 3.06 -11.34
C LYS A 153 5.18 4.51 -11.71
N LEU A 154 3.91 4.91 -11.86
CA LEU A 154 3.54 6.26 -12.28
C LEU A 154 3.95 7.32 -11.25
N ILE A 155 3.68 7.08 -9.96
CA ILE A 155 3.79 8.10 -8.91
C ILE A 155 5.22 8.19 -8.36
N LEU A 156 5.93 7.06 -8.23
CA LEU A 156 7.31 7.04 -7.75
C LEU A 156 8.33 7.21 -8.88
N GLY A 157 7.90 7.17 -10.15
CA GLY A 157 8.81 7.26 -11.30
C GLY A 157 9.70 6.02 -11.48
N ILE A 158 9.28 4.86 -10.96
CA ILE A 158 10.02 3.60 -11.10
C ILE A 158 9.57 2.84 -12.36
N GLU A 159 10.47 2.55 -13.28
CA GLU A 159 10.14 1.79 -14.49
C GLU A 159 9.94 0.29 -14.18
N GLU A 160 10.88 -0.25 -13.40
CA GLU A 160 10.99 -1.67 -13.05
C GLU A 160 11.03 -1.84 -11.52
N PRO A 161 9.89 -2.18 -10.89
CA PRO A 161 9.81 -2.47 -9.47
C PRO A 161 10.84 -3.51 -9.04
N GLY A 162 11.59 -3.20 -7.98
CA GLY A 162 12.62 -4.07 -7.43
C GLY A 162 14.02 -3.86 -7.99
N LYS A 163 14.19 -3.03 -9.04
CA LYS A 163 15.48 -2.78 -9.68
C LYS A 163 16.50 -2.15 -8.73
N ALA A 164 16.08 -1.18 -7.93
CA ALA A 164 16.94 -0.48 -6.98
C ALA A 164 17.13 -1.26 -5.66
N LEU A 165 16.32 -2.28 -5.36
CA LEU A 165 16.50 -3.11 -4.16
C LEU A 165 17.89 -3.74 -4.08
N ALA A 166 18.46 -4.18 -5.21
CA ALA A 166 19.81 -4.76 -5.24
C ALA A 166 20.87 -3.71 -4.88
N ASP A 167 20.73 -2.47 -5.37
CA ASP A 167 21.64 -1.37 -5.08
C ASP A 167 21.51 -0.86 -3.64
N ILE A 168 20.29 -0.91 -3.07
CA ILE A 168 20.03 -0.63 -1.66
C ILE A 168 20.74 -1.67 -0.79
N ARG A 169 20.56 -2.98 -1.06
CA ARG A 169 21.23 -4.07 -0.32
C ARG A 169 22.75 -3.96 -0.38
N LYS A 170 23.30 -3.73 -1.57
CA LYS A 170 24.73 -3.49 -1.74
C LYS A 170 25.20 -2.24 -1.00
N GLY A 171 24.38 -1.18 -1.00
CA GLY A 171 24.64 0.04 -0.24
C GLY A 171 24.70 -0.21 1.27
N ILE A 172 23.79 -1.03 1.81
CA ILE A 172 23.78 -1.44 3.22
C ILE A 172 25.05 -2.23 3.55
N GLU A 173 25.40 -3.21 2.71
CA GLU A 173 26.60 -4.03 2.90
C GLU A 173 27.89 -3.21 2.94
N GLN A 174 27.95 -2.14 2.12
CA GLN A 174 29.11 -1.26 2.01
C GLN A 174 29.12 -0.13 3.04
N GLY A 175 28.13 -0.05 3.94
CA GLY A 175 27.96 1.06 4.89
C GLY A 175 27.65 2.40 4.21
N ARG A 176 27.25 2.37 2.93
CA ARG A 176 26.82 3.54 2.17
C ARG A 176 25.40 3.94 2.55
N ILE A 177 24.48 2.97 2.63
CA ILE A 177 23.12 3.17 3.16
C ILE A 177 23.14 2.78 4.63
N ARG A 178 22.81 3.74 5.49
CA ARG A 178 22.87 3.62 6.95
C ARG A 178 21.50 3.74 7.59
N ALA A 179 20.55 4.37 6.92
CA ALA A 179 19.16 4.44 7.36
C ALA A 179 18.19 3.92 6.30
N LEU A 180 17.16 3.20 6.73
CA LEU A 180 16.13 2.64 5.85
C LEU A 180 14.73 2.91 6.40
N VAL A 181 13.86 3.47 5.56
CA VAL A 181 12.44 3.65 5.82
C VAL A 181 11.66 2.61 5.02
N VAL A 182 10.93 1.74 5.70
CA VAL A 182 10.12 0.68 5.09
C VAL A 182 8.63 0.97 5.29
N LEU A 183 7.91 1.22 4.20
CA LEU A 183 6.50 1.61 4.22
C LEU A 183 5.60 0.45 3.77
N GLN A 184 5.01 -0.24 4.75
CA GLN A 184 4.07 -1.35 4.58
C GLN A 184 4.66 -2.57 3.84
N GLU A 185 5.91 -2.91 4.17
CA GLU A 185 6.62 -4.06 3.61
C GLU A 185 7.22 -4.99 4.67
N ASN A 186 7.29 -6.28 4.34
CA ASN A 186 8.02 -7.29 5.12
C ASN A 186 9.19 -7.82 4.27
N LEU A 187 10.29 -7.06 4.29
CA LEU A 187 11.46 -7.28 3.44
C LEU A 187 12.09 -8.67 3.60
N ILE A 188 12.09 -9.23 4.81
CA ILE A 188 12.69 -10.55 5.05
C ILE A 188 11.93 -11.64 4.31
N ASN A 189 10.60 -11.67 4.44
CA ASN A 189 9.80 -12.71 3.80
C ASN A 189 9.53 -12.42 2.31
N ASP A 190 9.40 -11.14 1.93
CA ASP A 190 8.86 -10.76 0.63
C ASP A 190 9.90 -10.21 -0.35
N ALA A 191 11.06 -9.76 0.13
CA ALA A 191 12.13 -9.19 -0.69
C ALA A 191 13.49 -9.90 -0.51
N GLY A 192 13.52 -10.96 0.29
CA GLY A 192 14.69 -11.81 0.51
C GLY A 192 15.82 -11.16 1.28
N PHE A 193 15.57 -10.06 2.00
CA PHE A 193 16.53 -9.47 2.94
C PHE A 193 16.76 -10.42 4.13
N THR A 194 17.90 -10.33 4.79
CA THR A 194 18.17 -11.06 6.03
C THR A 194 18.19 -10.13 7.23
N ALA A 195 17.93 -10.67 8.42
CA ALA A 195 18.08 -9.92 9.67
C ALA A 195 19.51 -9.40 9.87
N GLU A 196 20.52 -10.14 9.39
CA GLU A 196 21.93 -9.73 9.44
C GLU A 196 22.21 -8.52 8.53
N GLU A 197 21.69 -8.52 7.31
CA GLU A 197 21.82 -7.37 6.40
C GLU A 197 21.15 -6.13 7.00
N LEU A 198 19.91 -6.27 7.48
CA LEU A 198 19.18 -5.17 8.08
C LEU A 198 19.83 -4.67 9.38
N GLY A 199 20.51 -5.55 10.13
CA GLY A 199 21.25 -5.17 11.34
C GLY A 199 22.54 -4.37 11.10
N LYS A 200 22.97 -4.19 9.83
CA LYS A 200 24.09 -3.29 9.47
C LYS A 200 23.67 -1.83 9.35
N LEU A 201 22.37 -1.56 9.29
CA LEU A 201 21.84 -0.20 9.33
C LEU A 201 22.05 0.38 10.73
N ASP A 202 22.34 1.67 10.78
CA ASP A 202 22.32 2.43 12.04
C ASP A 202 20.89 2.82 12.44
N PHE A 203 19.95 2.83 11.48
CA PHE A 203 18.55 3.11 11.74
C PHE A 203 17.60 2.40 10.76
N LEU A 204 16.61 1.69 11.28
CA LEU A 204 15.54 1.04 10.53
C LEU A 204 14.17 1.44 11.08
N LEU A 205 13.38 2.12 10.25
CA LEU A 205 11.97 2.42 10.52
C LEU A 205 11.08 1.51 9.68
N VAL A 206 10.11 0.85 10.31
CA VAL A 206 9.13 -0.01 9.64
C VAL A 206 7.71 0.42 9.97
N THR A 207 6.88 0.61 8.95
CA THR A 207 5.43 0.69 9.10
C THR A 207 4.81 -0.61 8.57
N TYR A 208 3.97 -1.29 9.34
CA TYR A 208 3.23 -2.48 8.87
C TYR A 208 1.94 -2.69 9.70
N PRO A 209 0.91 -3.39 9.17
CA PRO A 209 -0.29 -3.71 9.96
C PRO A 209 -0.13 -4.88 10.94
N LEU A 210 0.87 -5.74 10.77
CA LEU A 210 1.12 -6.93 11.59
C LEU A 210 2.57 -7.00 12.09
N ALA A 211 2.78 -7.66 13.22
CA ALA A 211 4.09 -8.11 13.64
C ALA A 211 4.65 -9.06 12.57
N ASN A 212 5.91 -8.84 12.20
CA ASN A 212 6.58 -9.59 11.15
C ASN A 212 8.12 -9.54 11.36
N PRO A 213 8.90 -10.43 10.72
CA PRO A 213 10.34 -10.52 10.94
C PRO A 213 11.11 -9.22 10.65
N THR A 214 10.64 -8.40 9.70
CA THR A 214 11.29 -7.11 9.40
C THR A 214 11.04 -6.10 10.53
N ALA A 215 9.83 -6.07 11.09
CA ALA A 215 9.52 -5.22 12.24
C ALA A 215 10.25 -5.66 13.52
N GLU A 216 10.52 -6.95 13.69
CA GLU A 216 11.26 -7.51 14.84
C GLU A 216 12.69 -6.98 14.95
N VAL A 217 13.31 -6.60 13.82
CA VAL A 217 14.67 -6.03 13.82
C VAL A 217 14.71 -4.51 13.73
N ALA A 218 13.57 -3.84 13.54
CA ALA A 218 13.48 -2.40 13.37
C ALA A 218 13.71 -1.62 14.67
N ASP A 219 14.28 -0.43 14.57
CA ASP A 219 14.46 0.49 15.70
C ASP A 219 13.16 1.20 16.07
N VAL A 220 12.35 1.53 15.05
CA VAL A 220 11.04 2.13 15.22
C VAL A 220 10.01 1.36 14.39
N VAL A 221 8.94 0.91 15.03
CA VAL A 221 7.80 0.27 14.37
C VAL A 221 6.56 1.14 14.53
N LEU A 222 5.95 1.53 13.43
CA LEU A 222 4.74 2.36 13.40
C LEU A 222 3.54 1.53 12.90
N PRO A 223 2.42 1.44 13.65
CA PRO A 223 1.29 0.62 13.26
C PRO A 223 0.51 1.26 12.10
N GLY A 224 0.61 0.64 10.92
CA GLY A 224 -0.03 1.11 9.69
C GLY A 224 -1.40 0.47 9.44
N ALA A 225 -2.35 1.23 8.92
CA ALA A 225 -3.68 0.76 8.55
C ALA A 225 -3.64 -0.28 7.41
N ALA A 226 -4.45 -1.32 7.53
CA ALA A 226 -4.66 -2.31 6.48
C ALA A 226 -5.69 -1.83 5.44
N PHE A 227 -5.91 -2.60 4.36
CA PHE A 227 -6.72 -2.15 3.21
C PHE A 227 -8.17 -1.76 3.57
N ALA A 228 -8.78 -2.44 4.54
CA ALA A 228 -10.16 -2.16 4.96
C ALA A 228 -10.27 -0.96 5.93
N GLU A 229 -9.13 -0.41 6.36
CA GLU A 229 -9.04 0.59 7.43
C GLU A 229 -8.60 1.97 6.94
N LYS A 230 -8.32 2.06 5.64
CA LYS A 230 -7.86 3.28 4.99
C LYS A 230 -8.72 3.62 3.78
N ARG A 231 -8.70 4.90 3.43
CA ARG A 231 -9.36 5.45 2.24
C ARG A 231 -8.29 5.97 1.30
N GLY A 232 -8.52 5.82 -0.01
CA GLY A 232 -7.63 6.35 -1.04
C GLY A 232 -8.01 5.82 -2.41
N SER A 233 -7.04 5.76 -3.31
CA SER A 233 -7.23 5.24 -4.66
C SER A 233 -6.10 4.30 -5.07
N MET A 234 -6.37 3.41 -6.03
CA MET A 234 -5.38 2.50 -6.62
C MET A 234 -5.62 2.40 -8.12
N ILE A 235 -4.56 2.15 -8.89
CA ILE A 235 -4.63 1.89 -10.33
C ILE A 235 -4.35 0.40 -10.57
N ASN A 236 -5.33 -0.29 -11.16
CA ASN A 236 -5.18 -1.71 -11.48
C ASN A 236 -4.25 -1.94 -12.70
N VAL A 237 -4.01 -3.20 -13.05
CA VAL A 237 -3.11 -3.58 -14.17
C VAL A 237 -3.59 -3.10 -15.53
N THR A 238 -4.88 -2.81 -15.71
CA THR A 238 -5.45 -2.28 -16.96
C THR A 238 -5.39 -0.75 -17.06
N GLY A 239 -4.87 -0.06 -16.03
CA GLY A 239 -4.81 1.40 -16.01
C GLY A 239 -6.10 2.08 -15.52
N ARG A 240 -6.98 1.33 -14.84
CA ARG A 240 -8.22 1.87 -14.26
C ARG A 240 -7.97 2.32 -12.82
N LEU A 241 -8.25 3.59 -12.55
CA LEU A 241 -8.25 4.20 -11.23
C LEU A 241 -9.53 3.84 -10.48
N GLN A 242 -9.40 3.28 -9.27
CA GLN A 242 -10.51 2.83 -8.45
C GLN A 242 -10.37 3.34 -7.01
N ARG A 243 -11.50 3.53 -6.32
CA ARG A 243 -11.53 3.96 -4.92
C ARG A 243 -11.39 2.79 -3.97
N LEU A 244 -10.48 2.93 -3.01
CA LEU A 244 -10.46 2.13 -1.79
C LEU A 244 -11.20 2.90 -0.70
N ASN A 245 -12.28 2.33 -0.16
CA ASN A 245 -13.03 2.94 0.93
C ASN A 245 -12.78 2.20 2.25
N LYS A 246 -12.71 3.00 3.32
CA LYS A 246 -12.56 2.54 4.70
C LYS A 246 -13.86 1.91 5.20
N ALA A 247 -13.81 0.63 5.55
CA ALA A 247 -14.92 -0.10 6.17
C ALA A 247 -14.92 0.06 7.69
N ASN A 248 -13.73 -0.07 8.30
CA ASN A 248 -13.51 -0.13 9.75
C ASN A 248 -12.40 0.84 10.18
N ASP A 249 -12.34 1.18 11.46
CA ASP A 249 -11.13 1.68 12.11
C ASP A 249 -10.16 0.52 12.37
N GLY A 250 -8.85 0.82 12.36
CA GLY A 250 -7.85 -0.17 12.77
C GLY A 250 -7.72 -0.25 14.29
N PRO A 251 -7.13 -1.32 14.84
CA PRO A 251 -7.02 -1.53 16.27
C PRO A 251 -6.03 -0.56 16.93
N GLY A 252 -6.28 -0.24 18.19
CA GLY A 252 -5.40 0.61 18.99
C GLY A 252 -5.22 2.00 18.37
N GLN A 253 -3.97 2.37 18.10
CA GLN A 253 -3.55 3.66 17.59
C GLN A 253 -3.09 3.60 16.12
N THR A 254 -3.51 2.60 15.33
CA THR A 254 -3.14 2.50 13.91
C THR A 254 -3.51 3.77 13.12
N ARG A 255 -2.65 4.16 12.17
CA ARG A 255 -2.88 5.32 11.28
C ARG A 255 -2.70 4.96 9.81
N GLY A 256 -3.30 5.73 8.90
CA GLY A 256 -2.99 5.63 7.47
C GLY A 256 -1.51 5.97 7.21
N VAL A 257 -0.88 5.33 6.23
CA VAL A 257 0.55 5.56 5.97
C VAL A 257 0.79 7.00 5.53
N TRP A 258 -0.18 7.64 4.87
CA TRP A 258 -0.09 9.05 4.48
C TRP A 258 0.02 9.99 5.69
N GLU A 259 -0.65 9.67 6.82
CA GLU A 259 -0.58 10.45 8.06
C GLU A 259 0.78 10.29 8.72
N ILE A 260 1.25 9.04 8.79
CA ILE A 260 2.56 8.68 9.33
C ILE A 260 3.65 9.43 8.56
N VAL A 261 3.60 9.35 7.24
CA VAL A 261 4.59 9.97 6.37
C VAL A 261 4.51 11.50 6.42
N ARG A 262 3.31 12.09 6.51
CA ARG A 262 3.16 13.54 6.75
C ARG A 262 3.89 13.96 8.03
N ASP A 263 3.67 13.24 9.12
CA ASP A 263 4.25 13.57 10.42
C ASP A 263 5.78 13.39 10.40
N LEU A 264 6.29 12.37 9.69
CA LEU A 264 7.73 12.20 9.45
C LEU A 264 8.32 13.34 8.62
N ILE A 265 7.66 13.75 7.52
CA ILE A 265 8.08 14.89 6.69
C ILE A 265 8.17 16.16 7.54
N GLN A 266 7.18 16.42 8.39
CA GLN A 266 7.23 17.55 9.31
C GLN A 266 8.43 17.47 10.26
N SER A 267 8.69 16.28 10.80
CA SER A 267 9.77 16.07 11.77
C SER A 267 11.16 16.26 11.16
N VAL A 268 11.36 15.93 9.87
CA VAL A 268 12.65 16.15 9.18
C VAL A 268 12.83 17.56 8.61
N GLY A 269 11.90 18.49 8.90
CA GLY A 269 12.00 19.91 8.51
C GLY A 269 11.13 20.30 7.31
N GLY A 270 10.30 19.40 6.80
CA GLY A 270 9.31 19.69 5.76
C GLY A 270 8.08 20.43 6.29
N GLY A 271 7.30 21.00 5.37
CA GLY A 271 6.05 21.68 5.72
C GLY A 271 4.95 20.71 6.14
N ASN A 272 4.12 21.11 7.12
CA ASN A 272 2.88 20.42 7.46
C ASN A 272 1.67 21.29 7.09
N GLY A 273 0.94 20.88 6.05
CA GLY A 273 -0.28 21.56 5.60
C GLY A 273 -1.32 20.62 5.02
N ILE A 274 -1.24 19.33 5.32
CA ILE A 274 -2.15 18.29 4.81
C ILE A 274 -2.92 17.69 5.99
N TYR A 275 -4.24 17.90 5.99
CA TYR A 275 -5.12 17.47 7.05
C TYR A 275 -6.10 16.38 6.62
N SER A 276 -6.19 16.09 5.32
CA SER A 276 -7.05 15.02 4.79
C SER A 276 -6.45 14.30 3.60
N VAL A 277 -6.93 13.08 3.37
CA VAL A 277 -6.56 12.30 2.17
C VAL A 277 -7.02 12.97 0.87
N ASP A 278 -8.13 13.71 0.88
CA ASP A 278 -8.61 14.46 -0.29
C ASP A 278 -7.65 15.62 -0.65
N GLU A 279 -6.99 16.23 0.34
CA GLU A 279 -5.93 17.21 0.08
C GLU A 279 -4.68 16.56 -0.50
N VAL A 280 -4.29 15.36 -0.04
CA VAL A 280 -3.20 14.59 -0.68
C VAL A 280 -3.56 14.30 -2.13
N PHE A 281 -4.77 13.82 -2.39
CA PHE A 281 -5.24 13.55 -3.74
C PHE A 281 -5.22 14.81 -4.60
N LYS A 282 -5.65 15.95 -4.05
CA LYS A 282 -5.63 17.24 -4.77
C LYS A 282 -4.21 17.65 -5.16
N GLN A 283 -3.22 17.45 -4.29
CA GLN A 283 -1.82 17.71 -4.62
C GLN A 283 -1.28 16.71 -5.66
N LEU A 284 -1.62 15.42 -5.53
CA LEU A 284 -1.31 14.40 -6.52
C LEU A 284 -1.86 14.77 -7.91
N ALA A 285 -3.14 15.15 -7.99
CA ALA A 285 -3.80 15.56 -9.22
C ALA A 285 -3.23 16.83 -9.85
N ALA A 286 -2.58 17.69 -9.06
CA ALA A 286 -1.91 18.88 -9.56
C ALA A 286 -0.53 18.59 -10.17
N GLU A 287 0.08 17.44 -9.85
CA GLU A 287 1.46 17.12 -10.26
C GLU A 287 1.58 15.92 -11.19
N VAL A 288 0.62 14.99 -11.15
CA VAL A 288 0.59 13.80 -12.00
C VAL A 288 -0.51 13.98 -13.02
N LYS A 289 -0.11 14.14 -14.28
CA LYS A 289 -0.96 14.52 -15.41
C LYS A 289 -2.19 13.62 -15.56
N GLU A 290 -2.04 12.32 -15.32
CA GLU A 290 -3.11 11.32 -15.44
C GLU A 290 -4.23 11.53 -14.43
N PHE A 291 -3.96 12.26 -13.34
CA PHE A 291 -4.93 12.61 -12.30
C PHE A 291 -5.52 14.01 -12.48
N GLU A 292 -5.10 14.76 -13.51
CA GLU A 292 -5.49 16.16 -13.71
C GLU A 292 -7.02 16.32 -13.75
N GLY A 293 -7.53 17.27 -12.95
CA GLY A 293 -8.96 17.57 -12.86
C GLY A 293 -9.80 16.54 -12.11
N LEU A 294 -9.21 15.44 -11.62
CA LEU A 294 -9.93 14.43 -10.84
C LEU A 294 -10.00 14.80 -9.35
N THR A 295 -10.96 14.20 -8.67
CA THR A 295 -11.07 14.16 -7.20
C THR A 295 -11.37 12.72 -6.78
N LEU A 296 -11.14 12.38 -5.51
CA LEU A 296 -11.56 11.07 -5.00
C LEU A 296 -13.05 10.80 -5.23
N ALA A 297 -13.89 11.83 -5.18
CA ALA A 297 -15.33 11.70 -5.46
C ALA A 297 -15.61 11.39 -6.93
N SER A 298 -14.91 12.06 -7.87
CA SER A 298 -15.18 11.92 -9.30
C SER A 298 -14.78 10.56 -9.89
N ILE A 299 -13.95 9.77 -9.20
CA ILE A 299 -13.63 8.39 -9.59
C ILE A 299 -14.89 7.51 -9.67
N GLY A 300 -15.89 7.79 -8.83
CA GLY A 300 -17.12 7.00 -8.75
C GLY A 300 -16.91 5.56 -8.26
N ASP A 301 -17.98 4.77 -8.25
CA ASP A 301 -17.96 3.42 -7.69
C ASP A 301 -17.43 2.36 -8.67
N GLN A 302 -17.39 2.66 -9.96
CA GLN A 302 -16.90 1.75 -11.01
C GLN A 302 -15.44 2.04 -11.42
N GLY A 303 -14.86 3.13 -10.91
CA GLY A 303 -13.55 3.61 -11.33
C GLY A 303 -13.55 4.25 -12.72
N LEU A 304 -12.41 4.83 -13.09
CA LEU A 304 -12.20 5.51 -14.36
C LEU A 304 -10.94 4.97 -15.07
N PRO A 305 -10.97 4.73 -16.38
CA PRO A 305 -9.75 4.50 -17.13
C PRO A 305 -8.93 5.79 -17.19
N ILE A 306 -7.68 5.76 -16.72
CA ILE A 306 -6.78 6.93 -16.75
C ILE A 306 -5.46 6.64 -17.48
N LEU A 307 -5.20 5.37 -17.77
CA LEU A 307 -3.99 4.88 -18.43
C LEU A 307 -4.34 3.75 -19.39
N GLU A 308 -3.57 3.65 -20.47
CA GLU A 308 -3.57 2.49 -21.37
C GLU A 308 -2.29 1.67 -21.12
N THR A 309 -2.43 0.48 -20.52
CA THR A 309 -1.29 -0.39 -20.20
C THR A 309 -1.06 -1.50 -21.22
N GLY A 310 -2.02 -1.73 -22.13
CA GLY A 310 -2.03 -2.88 -23.05
C GLY A 310 -2.44 -4.20 -22.41
N GLU A 311 -2.64 -4.24 -21.09
CA GLU A 311 -3.13 -5.41 -20.37
C GLU A 311 -4.64 -5.60 -20.62
N THR A 312 -5.05 -6.85 -20.78
CA THR A 312 -6.46 -7.22 -20.93
C THR A 312 -6.93 -8.13 -19.80
N ILE A 313 -8.24 -8.31 -19.72
CA ILE A 313 -8.88 -9.15 -18.73
C ILE A 313 -9.47 -10.38 -19.45
N PRO A 314 -8.87 -11.58 -19.28
CA PRO A 314 -9.30 -12.78 -19.97
C PRO A 314 -10.78 -13.14 -19.74
N LEU A 315 -11.31 -12.89 -18.54
CA LEU A 315 -12.74 -13.10 -18.26
C LEU A 315 -13.63 -12.26 -19.19
N LEU A 316 -13.33 -10.97 -19.33
CA LEU A 316 -14.14 -10.02 -20.10
C LEU A 316 -14.00 -10.27 -21.60
N GLU A 317 -12.83 -10.71 -22.07
CA GLU A 317 -12.66 -11.15 -23.47
C GLU A 317 -13.57 -12.34 -23.78
N ARG A 318 -13.59 -13.35 -22.91
CA ARG A 318 -14.46 -14.53 -23.07
C ARG A 318 -15.93 -14.17 -23.00
N GLU A 319 -16.32 -13.26 -22.12
CA GLU A 319 -17.70 -12.76 -22.04
C GLU A 319 -18.10 -12.04 -23.34
N ARG A 320 -17.25 -11.15 -23.85
CA ARG A 320 -17.47 -10.48 -25.16
C ARG A 320 -17.61 -11.48 -26.30
N GLU A 321 -16.75 -12.50 -26.36
CA GLU A 321 -16.86 -13.56 -27.37
C GLU A 321 -18.17 -14.36 -27.27
N ARG A 322 -18.60 -14.66 -26.04
CA ARG A 322 -19.85 -15.41 -25.80
C ARG A 322 -21.07 -14.59 -26.19
N ILE A 323 -21.07 -13.28 -25.91
CA ILE A 323 -22.11 -12.35 -26.35
C ILE A 323 -22.14 -12.27 -27.88
N ALA A 324 -20.97 -12.11 -28.53
CA ALA A 324 -20.87 -12.06 -29.99
C ALA A 324 -21.37 -13.35 -30.68
N LYS A 325 -21.24 -14.50 -30.01
CA LYS A 325 -21.75 -15.80 -30.46
C LYS A 325 -23.22 -16.05 -30.09
N GLY A 326 -23.89 -15.12 -29.39
CA GLY A 326 -25.28 -15.27 -28.95
C GLY A 326 -25.48 -16.34 -27.87
N ILE A 327 -24.43 -16.73 -27.16
CA ILE A 327 -24.46 -17.79 -26.14
C ILE A 327 -25.06 -17.26 -24.82
N VAL A 328 -24.84 -15.97 -24.53
CA VAL A 328 -25.29 -15.29 -23.31
C VAL A 328 -25.92 -13.95 -23.70
N VAL A 329 -26.97 -13.55 -22.98
CA VAL A 329 -27.56 -12.21 -23.10
C VAL A 329 -26.72 -11.29 -22.23
N GLY A 330 -26.11 -10.27 -22.85
CA GLY A 330 -25.24 -9.30 -22.16
C GLY A 330 -25.95 -8.50 -21.08
#